data_AF-A0A3B9X5X5-F1
#
_entry.id   AF-A0A3B9X5X5-F1
#
_cell.length_a   1.000
_cell.length_b   1.000
_cell.length_c   1.000
_cell.angle_alpha   90.00
_cell.angle_beta   90.00
_cell.angle_gamma   90.00
#
_symmetry.space_group_name_H-M   'P 1'
#
loop_
_entity.id
_entity.type
_entity.pdbx_description
1 polymer ?
#
loop_
_entity_poly.entity_id
_entity_poly.type
_entity_poly.pdbx_seq_one_letter_code
_entity_poly.pdbx_strand_id
1 'polypeptide(L)' 'MIEEIGLEKLLAFLQPKLLKDEYVFFSSDTMSFSDILDLEPVATYREEEGLSLILTKVAAMQAG' A
#
# COMPACT_ATOMS: atom_id res chain seq x y z
N MET A 1 -21.57 -18.50 -23.44
CA MET A 1 -20.52 -17.54 -23.85
C MET A 1 -21.00 -16.13 -23.46
N ILE A 2 -20.99 -15.82 -22.16
CA ILE A 2 -21.44 -14.52 -21.61
C ILE A 2 -20.34 -13.93 -20.71
N GLU A 3 -19.52 -14.77 -20.09
CA GLU A 3 -18.40 -14.39 -19.23
C GLU A 3 -17.27 -13.65 -19.96
N GLU A 4 -16.95 -14.07 -21.20
CA GLU A 4 -15.83 -13.52 -21.97
C GLU A 4 -16.03 -12.03 -22.34
N ILE A 5 -17.27 -11.62 -22.68
CA ILE A 5 -17.63 -10.23 -22.99
C ILE A 5 -17.52 -9.32 -21.75
N GLY A 6 -17.77 -9.87 -20.56
CA GLY A 6 -17.67 -9.13 -19.30
C GLY A 6 -16.23 -8.79 -18.94
N LEU A 7 -15.32 -9.75 -19.12
CA LEU A 7 -13.91 -9.58 -18.83
C LEU A 7 -13.25 -8.56 -19.77
N GLU A 8 -13.47 -8.67 -21.08
CA GLU A 8 -12.89 -7.74 -22.05
C GLU A 8 -13.33 -6.30 -21.79
N LYS A 9 -14.62 -6.08 -21.52
CA LYS A 9 -15.16 -4.76 -21.17
C LYS A 9 -14.55 -4.24 -19.88
N LEU A 10 -14.48 -5.06 -18.83
CA LEU A 10 -13.90 -4.68 -17.55
C LEU A 10 -12.46 -4.18 -17.72
N LEU A 11 -11.65 -4.93 -18.47
CA LEU A 11 -10.26 -4.57 -18.74
C LEU A 11 -10.14 -3.28 -19.57
N ALA A 12 -10.99 -3.10 -20.58
CA ALA A 12 -11.01 -1.89 -21.41
C ALA A 12 -11.43 -0.63 -20.63
N PHE A 13 -12.22 -0.77 -19.56
CA PHE A 13 -12.65 0.35 -18.71
C PHE A 13 -11.67 0.71 -17.59
N LEU A 14 -10.55 -0.02 -17.44
CA LEU A 14 -9.52 0.37 -16.48
C LEU A 14 -8.89 1.72 -16.89
N GLN A 15 -8.93 2.68 -15.98
CA GLN A 15 -8.28 3.99 -16.13
C GLN A 15 -7.15 4.11 -15.11
N PRO A 16 -6.02 3.42 -15.31
CA PRO A 16 -4.90 3.47 -14.38
C PRO A 16 -4.36 4.90 -14.27
N LYS A 17 -3.97 5.28 -13.05
CA LYS A 17 -3.36 6.58 -12.77
C LYS A 17 -2.02 6.35 -12.08
N LEU A 18 -0.95 6.84 -12.70
CA LEU A 18 0.35 6.88 -12.06
C LEU A 18 0.36 8.03 -11.05
N LEU A 19 0.64 7.69 -9.79
CA LEU A 19 0.83 8.66 -8.73
C LEU A 19 2.25 9.22 -8.79
N LYS A 20 2.45 10.43 -8.27
CA LYS A 20 3.74 11.13 -8.33
C LYS A 20 4.73 10.67 -7.25
N ASP A 21 4.21 10.16 -6.13
CA ASP A 21 5.02 9.83 -4.98
C ASP A 21 5.71 8.47 -5.12
N GLU A 22 6.86 8.34 -4.47
CA GLU A 22 7.54 7.06 -4.28
C GLU A 22 7.09 6.43 -2.97
N TYR A 23 6.84 5.13 -2.99
CA TYR A 23 6.43 4.38 -1.81
C TYR A 23 7.45 3.29 -1.46
N VAL A 24 7.59 3.03 -0.17
CA VAL A 24 8.45 1.97 0.36
C VAL A 24 7.64 1.04 1.24
N PHE A 25 8.03 -0.24 1.24
CA PHE A 25 7.48 -1.25 2.13
C PHE A 25 8.41 -1.41 3.33
N PHE A 26 7.82 -1.41 4.53
CA PHE A 26 8.49 -1.67 5.78
C PHE A 26 7.68 -2.69 6.58
N SER A 27 8.34 -3.58 7.29
CA SER A 27 7.69 -4.52 8.20
C SER A 27 8.46 -4.58 9.51
N SER A 28 7.73 -4.61 10.62
CA SER A 28 8.30 -4.68 11.98
C SER A 28 7.46 -5.59 12.87
N ASP A 29 8.13 -6.51 13.55
CA ASP A 29 7.57 -7.41 14.57
C ASP A 29 7.40 -6.72 15.94
N THR A 30 8.02 -5.55 16.10
CA THR A 30 8.12 -4.83 17.37
C THR A 30 7.25 -3.58 17.44
N MET A 31 6.84 -3.03 16.29
CA MET A 31 5.99 -1.84 16.24
C MET A 31 4.50 -2.17 16.43
N SER A 32 3.87 -1.41 17.31
CA SER A 32 2.41 -1.35 17.47
C SER A 32 1.78 -0.36 16.49
N PHE A 33 0.45 -0.42 16.36
CA PHE A 33 -0.27 0.55 15.53
C PHE A 33 -0.22 1.98 16.10
N SER A 34 -0.01 2.14 17.39
CA SER A 34 0.20 3.46 18.00
C SER A 34 1.55 4.08 17.60
N ASP A 35 2.59 3.26 17.43
CA ASP A 35 3.95 3.74 17.14
C ASP A 35 4.09 4.30 15.72
N ILE A 36 3.17 3.92 14.83
CA ILE A 36 3.20 4.24 13.39
C ILE A 36 2.17 5.31 13.01
N LEU A 37 1.36 5.81 13.95
CA LEU A 37 0.31 6.79 13.68
C LEU A 37 0.89 8.10 13.14
N ASP A 38 2.00 8.55 13.73
CA ASP A 38 2.71 9.77 13.35
C ASP A 38 3.42 9.66 11.99
N LEU A 39 3.58 8.44 11.47
CA LEU A 39 4.18 8.20 10.14
C LEU A 39 3.16 8.34 8.99
N GLU A 40 1.87 8.48 9.31
CA GLU A 40 0.77 8.60 8.37
C GLU A 40 0.85 7.59 7.19
N PRO A 41 0.82 6.28 7.46
CA PRO A 41 0.97 5.27 6.43
C PRO A 41 -0.17 5.28 5.42
N VAL A 42 0.18 5.05 4.17
CA VAL A 42 -0.76 4.92 3.05
C VAL A 42 -1.61 3.66 3.19
N ALA A 43 -1.00 2.60 3.71
CA ALA A 43 -1.66 1.34 4.03
C ALA A 43 -0.91 0.61 5.14
N THR A 44 -1.64 -0.22 5.89
CA THR A 44 -1.08 -1.08 6.93
C THR A 44 -1.71 -2.46 6.86
N TYR A 45 -0.93 -3.49 7.15
CA TYR A 45 -1.43 -4.86 7.24
C TYR A 45 -0.77 -5.61 8.39
N ARG A 46 -1.55 -6.33 9.19
CA ARG A 46 -1.06 -7.15 10.30
C ARG A 46 -0.85 -8.57 9.79
N GLU A 47 0.41 -8.96 9.68
CA GLU A 47 0.86 -10.30 9.29
C GLU A 47 1.20 -11.12 10.53
N GLU A 48 1.52 -12.40 10.33
CA GLU A 48 1.99 -13.27 11.43
C GLU A 48 3.37 -12.80 11.93
N GLU A 49 4.20 -12.31 11.01
CA GLU A 49 5.56 -11.85 11.25
C GLU A 49 5.62 -10.43 11.84
N GLY A 50 4.56 -9.63 11.74
CA GLY A 50 4.58 -8.25 12.24
C GLY A 50 3.57 -7.30 11.59
N LEU A 51 3.81 -6.00 11.76
CA LEU A 51 3.06 -4.93 11.10
C LEU A 51 3.80 -4.48 9.84
N SER A 52 3.15 -4.67 8.69
CA SER A 52 3.61 -4.16 7.41
C SER A 52 2.97 -2.81 7.10
N LEU A 53 3.79 -1.88 6.62
CA LEU A 53 3.47 -0.49 6.33
C LEU A 53 3.85 -0.16 4.89
N ILE A 54 3.01 0.65 4.24
CA ILE A 54 3.37 1.37 3.02
C ILE A 54 3.49 2.85 3.39
N LEU A 55 4.69 3.39 3.27
CA LEU A 55 4.99 4.80 3.54
C LEU A 55 5.38 5.51 2.25
N THR A 56 5.21 6.83 2.22
CA THR A 56 5.97 7.62 1.24
C THR A 56 7.46 7.51 1.59
N LYS A 57 8.31 7.49 0.57
CA LYS A 57 9.76 7.46 0.76
C LYS A 57 10.25 8.64 1.61
N VAL A 58 9.61 9.81 1.46
CA VAL A 58 9.92 11.01 2.25
C VAL A 58 9.66 10.76 3.74
N ALA A 59 8.48 10.24 4.10
CA ALA A 59 8.15 9.93 5.49
C ALA A 59 9.11 8.88 6.09
N ALA A 60 9.43 7.83 5.32
CA ALA A 60 10.36 6.80 5.77
C ALA A 60 11.78 7.35 6.03
N MET A 61 12.25 8.29 5.19
CA MET A 61 13.56 8.92 5.38
C MET A 61 13.61 9.92 6.55
N GLN A 62 12.47 10.47 6.97
CA GLN A 62 12.40 11.37 8.13
C GLN A 62 12.37 10.61 9.46
N ALA A 63 11.94 9.36 9.45
CA ALA A 63 11.82 8.52 10.63
C ALA A 63 13.12 7.79 11.04
N GLY A 64 14.14 7.76 10.16
CA GLY A 64 15.43 7.09 10.39
C GLY A 64 16.58 8.07 10.51
#